data_AF-A0A349L1Y4-F1
#
_entry.id   AF-A0A349L1Y4-F1
#
_cell.length_a   1.000
_cell.length_b   1.000
_cell.length_c   1.000
_cell.angle_alpha   90.00
_cell.angle_beta   90.00
_cell.angle_gamma   90.00
#
_symmetry.space_group_name_H-M   'P 1'
#
loop_
_entity.id
_entity.type
_entity.pdbx_description
1 polymer ?
#
loop_
_entity_poly.entity_id
_entity_poly.type
_entity_poly.pdbx_seq_one_letter_code
_entity_poly.pdbx_strand_id
1 'polypeptide(L)'
;MLRVITYSLAIALPKNPAAVLHLADSKTMFALADVCGAPFIEPEHVFLLGYLRQTRRSLIELKDKTVEPKRIKCLARIESLLSEERAR
;
A
#
# COMPACT_ATOMS: atom_id res chain seq x y z
N MET A 1 13.25 11.09 9.50
CA MET A 1 12.46 10.30 10.45
C MET A 1 11.12 9.82 9.87
N LEU A 2 10.36 10.67 9.17
CA LEU A 2 9.07 10.31 8.53
C LEU A 2 9.12 9.11 7.57
N ARG A 3 10.19 8.97 6.77
CA ARG A 3 10.35 7.86 5.81
C ARG A 3 10.27 6.49 6.49
N VAL A 4 10.91 6.30 7.64
CA VAL A 4 10.92 5.01 8.34
C VAL A 4 9.50 4.57 8.73
N ILE A 5 8.65 5.50 9.14
CA ILE A 5 7.27 5.20 9.54
C ILE A 5 6.41 4.84 8.33
N THR A 6 6.60 5.53 7.20
CA THR A 6 5.94 5.18 5.93
C THR A 6 6.28 3.75 5.50
N TYR A 7 7.52 3.30 5.70
CA TYR A 7 7.94 1.92 5.38
C TYR A 7 7.22 0.93 6.28
N SER A 8 7.17 1.22 7.59
CA SER A 8 6.44 0.37 8.54
C SER A 8 4.95 0.28 8.18
N LEU A 9 4.33 1.38 7.75
CA LEU A 9 2.94 1.39 7.30
C LEU A 9 2.74 0.59 6.01
N ALA A 10 3.66 0.71 5.05
CA ALA A 10 3.63 -0.09 3.83
C ALA A 10 3.74 -1.59 4.16
N ILE A 11 4.68 -2.00 5.01
CA ILE A 11 4.82 -3.40 5.46
C ILE A 11 3.55 -3.89 6.18
N ALA A 12 2.89 -3.01 6.94
CA ALA A 12 1.66 -3.33 7.66
C ALA A 12 0.43 -3.40 6.75
N LEU A 13 0.42 -2.71 5.60
CA LEU A 13 -0.71 -2.61 4.69
C LEU A 13 -1.32 -3.96 4.28
N PRO A 14 -0.55 -4.97 3.81
CA PRO A 14 -1.11 -6.28 3.50
C PRO A 14 -1.63 -7.05 4.73
N LYS A 15 -1.17 -6.69 5.94
CA LYS A 15 -1.52 -7.40 7.19
C LYS A 15 -2.75 -6.82 7.87
N ASN A 16 -2.91 -5.49 7.84
CA ASN A 16 -4.04 -4.78 8.43
C ASN A 16 -4.41 -3.55 7.58
N PRO A 17 -5.03 -3.76 6.41
CA PRO A 17 -5.29 -2.67 5.47
C PRO A 17 -6.26 -1.64 6.04
N ALA A 18 -7.22 -2.05 6.89
CA ALA A 18 -8.15 -1.11 7.52
C ALA A 18 -7.42 -0.07 8.38
N ALA A 19 -6.62 -0.53 9.34
CA ALA A 19 -5.91 0.37 10.26
C ALA A 19 -4.93 1.30 9.51
N VAL A 20 -4.21 0.77 8.52
CA VAL A 20 -3.28 1.56 7.73
C VAL A 20 -4.01 2.63 6.90
N LEU A 21 -5.15 2.31 6.29
CA LEU A 21 -5.92 3.29 5.51
C LEU A 21 -6.61 4.33 6.39
N HIS A 22 -7.00 3.99 7.62
CA HIS A 22 -7.46 4.97 8.61
C HIS A 22 -6.37 5.98 8.96
N LEU A 23 -5.13 5.52 9.10
CA LEU A 23 -3.97 6.35 9.39
C LEU A 23 -3.47 7.17 8.20
N ALA A 24 -3.80 6.78 6.97
CA ALA A 24 -3.44 7.51 5.76
C ALA A 24 -4.52 8.55 5.42
N ASP A 25 -4.38 9.79 5.87
CA ASP A 25 -5.28 10.91 5.55
C ASP A 25 -4.53 12.21 5.28
N SER A 26 -5.17 13.11 4.53
CA SER A 26 -4.71 14.46 4.19
C SER A 26 -4.35 15.36 5.38
N LYS A 27 -4.78 15.01 6.60
CA LYS A 27 -4.43 15.71 7.86
C LYS A 27 -3.44 14.93 8.75
N THR A 28 -3.09 13.71 8.37
CA THR A 28 -2.08 12.90 9.07
C THR A 28 -0.72 13.06 8.39
N MET A 29 0.37 12.77 9.10
CA MET A 29 1.73 12.84 8.56
C MET A 29 2.03 11.86 7.40
N PHE A 30 1.09 10.98 7.03
CA PHE A 30 1.30 9.91 6.05
C PHE A 30 0.40 10.09 4.83
N ALA A 31 1.00 10.52 3.72
CA ALA A 31 0.26 10.61 2.47
C ALA A 31 -0.14 9.22 1.99
N LEU A 32 -1.38 9.08 1.55
CA LEU A 32 -1.91 7.82 0.99
C LEU A 32 -1.04 7.30 -0.17
N ALA A 33 -0.52 8.21 -0.99
CA ALA A 33 0.37 7.87 -2.12
C ALA A 33 1.67 7.21 -1.65
N ASP A 34 2.24 7.65 -0.53
CA ASP A 34 3.50 7.12 -0.02
C ASP A 34 3.32 5.73 0.60
N VAL A 35 2.21 5.52 1.32
CA VAL A 35 1.88 4.24 1.94
C VAL A 35 1.52 3.18 0.89
N CYS A 36 0.73 3.57 -0.13
CA CYS A 36 0.33 2.68 -1.23
C CYS A 36 1.38 2.56 -2.34
N GLY A 37 2.48 3.31 -2.25
CA GLY A 37 3.49 3.43 -3.30
C GLY A 37 4.62 2.41 -3.25
N ALA A 38 4.56 1.42 -2.35
CA ALA A 38 5.64 0.45 -2.11
C ALA A 38 7.00 1.14 -1.88
N PRO A 39 7.15 1.94 -0.82
CA PRO A 39 8.25 2.89 -0.64
C PRO A 39 9.60 2.23 -0.31
N PHE A 40 9.83 0.97 -0.65
CA PHE A 40 11.06 0.24 -0.31
C PHE A 40 12.28 0.78 -1.09
N ILE A 41 13.42 0.91 -0.42
CA ILE A 41 14.71 1.18 -1.09
C ILE A 41 15.16 -0.10 -1.77
N GLU A 42 15.39 -0.02 -3.08
CA GLU A 42 16.01 -1.07 -3.90
C GLU A 42 15.53 -2.50 -3.54
N PRO A 43 14.20 -2.74 -3.51
CA PRO A 43 13.71 -4.07 -3.18
C PRO A 43 14.13 -5.06 -4.26
N GLU A 44 14.46 -6.27 -3.84
CA GLU A 44 14.54 -7.39 -4.78
C GLU A 44 13.21 -7.55 -5.52
N HIS A 45 13.27 -7.83 -6.82
CA HIS A 45 12.08 -7.95 -7.66
C HIS A 45 11.08 -9.00 -7.12
N VAL A 46 11.58 -10.14 -6.63
CA VAL A 46 10.75 -11.20 -6.04
C VAL A 46 10.03 -10.72 -4.79
N PHE A 47 10.72 -9.97 -3.92
CA PHE A 47 10.12 -9.37 -2.73
C PHE A 47 9.01 -8.38 -3.11
N LEU A 48 9.29 -7.47 -4.05
CA LEU A 48 8.33 -6.45 -4.46
C LEU A 48 7.09 -7.07 -5.10
N LEU A 49 7.24 -8.05 -5.99
CA LEU A 49 6.09 -8.78 -6.56
C LEU A 49 5.28 -9.51 -5.50
N GLY A 50 5.93 -10.15 -4.54
CA GLY A 50 5.27 -10.82 -3.42
C GLY A 50 4.44 -9.84 -2.59
N TYR A 51 5.05 -8.73 -2.19
CA TYR A 51 4.39 -7.64 -1.48
C TYR A 51 3.17 -7.10 -2.24
N LEU A 52 3.32 -6.79 -3.52
CA LEU A 52 2.26 -6.19 -4.33
C LEU A 52 1.08 -7.14 -4.50
N ARG A 53 1.33 -8.44 -4.75
CA ARG A 53 0.29 -9.47 -4.87
C ARG A 53 -0.48 -9.64 -3.56
N GLN A 54 0.24 -9.72 -2.44
CA GLN A 54 -0.37 -9.85 -1.11
C GLN A 54 -1.21 -8.62 -0.78
N THR A 55 -0.68 -7.43 -1.00
CA THR A 55 -1.36 -6.16 -0.75
C THR A 55 -2.63 -6.03 -1.58
N ARG A 56 -2.56 -6.36 -2.88
CA ARG A 56 -3.74 -6.37 -3.76
C ARG A 56 -4.85 -7.26 -3.20
N ARG A 57 -4.51 -8.48 -2.78
CA ARG A 57 -5.47 -9.43 -2.20
C ARG A 57 -6.13 -8.84 -0.95
N SER A 58 -5.34 -8.35 0.00
CA SER A 58 -5.85 -7.77 1.25
C SER A 58 -6.77 -6.56 1.02
N LEU A 59 -6.46 -5.71 0.02
CA LEU A 59 -7.30 -4.58 -0.35
C LEU A 59 -8.61 -4.97 -1.05
N ILE A 60 -8.64 -6.07 -1.80
CA ILE A 60 -9.86 -6.62 -2.41
C ILE A 60 -10.76 -7.24 -1.33
N GLU A 61 -10.18 -7.96 -0.38
CA GLU A 61 -10.90 -8.64 0.70
C GLU A 61 -11.40 -7.68 1.79
N LEU A 62 -10.89 -6.45 1.83
CA LEU A 62 -11.29 -5.44 2.82
C LEU A 62 -12.74 -4.95 2.60
N LYS A 63 -13.60 -5.22 3.59
CA LYS A 63 -15.03 -4.87 3.59
C LYS A 63 -15.38 -3.58 4.34
N ASP A 64 -14.39 -2.90 4.93
CA ASP A 64 -14.62 -1.67 5.70
C ASP A 64 -15.01 -0.51 4.77
N LYS A 65 -16.27 -0.07 4.88
CA LYS A 65 -16.85 1.01 4.06
C LYS A 65 -16.28 2.38 4.42
N THR A 66 -15.79 2.57 5.64
CA THR A 66 -15.30 3.87 6.11
C THR A 66 -14.00 4.30 5.41
N VAL A 67 -13.23 3.33 4.91
CA VAL A 67 -11.99 3.55 4.16
C VAL A 67 -12.14 3.24 2.67
N GLU A 68 -13.36 2.99 2.19
CA GLU A 68 -13.60 2.56 0.81
C GLU A 68 -13.00 3.49 -0.26
N PRO A 69 -13.13 4.83 -0.17
CA PRO A 69 -12.48 5.73 -1.14
C PRO A 69 -10.96 5.61 -1.14
N LYS A 70 -10.35 5.40 0.04
CA LYS A 70 -8.89 5.23 0.20
C LYS A 70 -8.46 3.87 -0.34
N ARG A 71 -9.22 2.82 -0.05
CA ARG A 71 -9.03 1.45 -0.54
C ARG A 71 -9.01 1.40 -2.08
N ILE A 72 -9.98 2.05 -2.74
CA ILE A 72 -10.05 2.11 -4.21
C ILE A 72 -8.80 2.79 -4.79
N LYS A 73 -8.42 3.96 -4.25
CA LYS A 73 -7.21 4.67 -4.71
C LYS A 73 -5.94 3.86 -4.48
N CYS A 74 -5.82 3.21 -3.32
CA CYS A 74 -4.68 2.38 -2.98
C CYS A 74 -4.60 1.16 -3.90
N LEU A 75 -5.73 0.49 -4.16
CA LEU A 75 -5.80 -0.66 -5.05
C LEU A 75 -5.38 -0.29 -6.48
N ALA A 76 -5.88 0.83 -7.01
CA ALA A 76 -5.48 1.33 -8.33
C ALA A 76 -3.96 1.58 -8.41
N ARG A 77 -3.36 2.14 -7.36
CA ARG A 77 -1.91 2.36 -7.30
C ARG A 77 -1.14 1.03 -7.30
N ILE A 78 -1.58 0.06 -6.50
CA ILE A 78 -0.96 -1.28 -6.44
C ILE A 78 -1.06 -2.01 -7.78
N GLU A 79 -2.17 -1.88 -8.50
CA GLU A 79 -2.35 -2.49 -9.82
C GLU A 79 -1.46 -1.86 -10.91
N SER A 80 -1.24 -0.54 -10.85
CA SER A 80 -0.23 0.14 -11.68
C SER A 80 1.16 -0.46 -11.44
N LEU A 81 1.59 -0.53 -10.18
CA LEU A 81 2.91 -1.05 -9.80
C LEU A 81 3.09 -2.53 -10.19
N LEU A 82 2.05 -3.36 -10.06
CA LEU A 82 2.08 -4.75 -10.52
C LEU A 82 2.29 -4.86 -12.03
N SER A 83 1.68 -3.95 -12.79
CA SER A 83 1.80 -3.93 -14.26
C SER A 83 3.20 -3.49 -14.68
N GLU A 84 3.74 -2.47 -14.01
CA GLU A 84 5.11 -1.98 -14.20
C GLU A 84 6.15 -3.07 -13.89
N GLU A 85 6.02 -3.78 -12.76
CA GLU A 85 6.98 -4.83 -12.38
C GLU A 85 6.88 -6.06 -13.28
N ARG A 86 5.70 -6.41 -13.80
CA ARG A 86 5.57 -7.54 -14.75
C ARG A 86 6.19 -7.27 -16.12
N ALA A 87 6.42 -6.00 -16.46
CA ALA A 87 7.00 -5.59 -17.73
C ALA A 87 8.53 -5.48 -17.68
N ARG A 88 9.14 -5.61 -16.49
CA ARG A 88 10.59 -5.68 -16.29
C ARG A 88 11.12 -7.08 -16.53
#